data_AF-A0A9D0Y479-F1
#
_entry.id   AF-A0A9D0Y479-F1
#
_cell.length_a   1.000
_cell.length_b   1.000
_cell.length_c   1.000
_cell.angle_alpha   90.00
_cell.angle_beta   90.00
_cell.angle_gamma   90.00
#
_symmetry.space_group_name_H-M   'P 1'
#
loop_
_entity.id
_entity.type
_entity.pdbx_description
1 polymer ?
#
loop_
_entity_poly.entity_id
_entity_poly.type
_entity_poly.pdbx_seq_one_letter_code
_entity_poly.pdbx_strand_id
1 'polypeptide(L)'
;MNTQTNEMHWSSANVSPVLDLSLPRYNQNFVVLEGDSDDTLAFGLGRSSAGYLPSDSGTVVISADEHFNFLQSLTLNDQVVLSDPMGGEFCYSITHMDIIDLANSTIDIYEDVDELKLVSAWPFGSANAQTSMRYVIKAMKIDTLILS
;
A
#
# COMPACT_ATOMS: atom_id res chain seq x y z
N MET A 1 14.35 -21.72 7.87
CA MET A 1 13.19 -22.27 8.60
C MET A 1 12.63 -21.08 9.38
N ASN A 2 11.58 -20.39 8.91
CA ASN A 2 10.17 -20.71 9.19
C ASN A 2 9.20 -19.99 8.20
N THR A 3 9.27 -20.26 6.90
CA THR A 3 8.30 -19.70 5.92
C THR A 3 6.92 -20.38 6.00
N GLN A 4 6.84 -21.56 6.61
CA GLN A 4 5.65 -22.42 6.59
C GLN A 4 4.52 -21.98 7.54
N THR A 5 4.79 -21.10 8.50
CA THR A 5 3.77 -20.63 9.46
C THR A 5 2.92 -19.47 8.94
N ASN A 6 3.46 -18.61 8.06
CA ASN A 6 2.65 -17.54 7.44
C ASN A 6 1.76 -18.09 6.32
N GLU A 7 2.18 -19.15 5.64
CA GLU A 7 1.40 -19.70 4.52
C GLU A 7 0.06 -20.34 4.93
N MET A 8 0.01 -20.93 6.12
CA MET A 8 -1.21 -21.61 6.58
C MET A 8 -2.32 -20.64 7.03
N HIS A 9 -1.99 -19.41 7.45
CA HIS A 9 -3.00 -18.48 7.98
C HIS A 9 -3.88 -17.84 6.89
N TRP A 10 -3.33 -17.52 5.71
CA TRP A 10 -4.09 -16.88 4.62
C TRP A 10 -5.03 -17.85 3.91
N SER A 11 -4.66 -19.13 3.82
CA SER A 11 -5.45 -20.14 3.13
C SER A 11 -6.84 -20.38 3.75
N SER A 12 -7.01 -20.08 5.04
CA SER A 12 -8.31 -20.10 5.73
C SER A 12 -9.17 -18.84 5.56
N ALA A 13 -8.57 -17.73 5.09
CA ALA A 13 -9.22 -16.41 5.02
C ALA A 13 -9.74 -16.05 3.61
N ASN A 14 -9.53 -16.91 2.60
CA ASN A 14 -9.88 -16.62 1.19
C ASN A 14 -9.27 -15.30 0.66
N VAL A 15 -8.07 -14.94 1.14
CA VAL A 15 -7.28 -13.80 0.67
C VAL A 15 -6.12 -14.30 -0.20
N SER A 16 -5.70 -13.51 -1.19
CA SER A 16 -4.62 -13.85 -2.11
C SER A 16 -3.49 -12.83 -2.04
N PRO A 17 -2.25 -13.21 -1.69
CA PRO A 17 -1.09 -12.33 -1.84
C PRO A 17 -0.90 -11.94 -3.31
N VAL A 18 -0.60 -10.67 -3.57
CA VAL A 18 -0.37 -10.14 -4.92
C VAL A 18 0.92 -9.34 -5.05
N LEU A 19 1.40 -8.71 -3.97
CA LEU A 19 2.66 -7.97 -3.96
C LEU A 19 3.33 -8.11 -2.59
N ASP A 20 4.62 -7.84 -2.55
CA ASP A 20 5.34 -7.46 -1.32
C ASP A 20 5.61 -5.96 -1.34
N LEU A 21 5.44 -5.30 -0.19
CA LEU A 21 5.80 -3.90 0.03
C LEU A 21 7.00 -3.84 0.98
N SER A 22 8.09 -3.23 0.54
CA SER A 22 9.27 -2.98 1.36
C SER A 22 9.50 -1.50 1.62
N LEU A 23 9.99 -1.21 2.82
CA LEU A 23 10.42 0.11 3.27
C LEU A 23 11.92 0.02 3.65
N PRO A 24 12.84 0.22 2.70
CA PRO A 24 14.26 -0.09 2.89
C PRO A 24 14.90 0.65 4.07
N ARG A 25 14.58 1.95 4.25
CA ARG A 25 15.08 2.77 5.37
C ARG A 25 14.73 2.18 6.74
N TYR A 26 13.61 1.48 6.83
CA TYR A 26 13.05 0.96 8.08
C TYR A 26 13.31 -0.54 8.25
N ASN A 27 13.88 -1.21 7.23
CA ASN A 27 14.07 -2.66 7.19
C ASN A 27 12.77 -3.42 7.53
N GLN A 28 11.66 -2.98 6.93
CA GLN A 28 10.33 -3.55 7.11
C GLN A 28 9.75 -4.00 5.78
N ASN A 29 9.11 -5.17 5.80
CA ASN A 29 8.44 -5.76 4.65
C ASN A 29 7.03 -6.20 5.06
N PHE A 30 6.08 -6.04 4.15
CA PHE A 30 4.68 -6.37 4.36
C PHE A 30 4.14 -7.11 3.14
N VAL A 31 3.30 -8.13 3.37
CA VAL A 31 2.54 -8.76 2.31
C VAL A 31 1.36 -7.87 1.96
N VAL A 32 1.11 -7.71 0.67
CA VAL A 32 -0.07 -7.03 0.11
C VAL A 32 -0.99 -8.06 -0.51
N LEU A 33 -2.24 -8.05 -0.08
CA LEU A 33 -3.32 -8.94 -0.48
C LEU A 33 -4.18 -8.28 -1.55
N GLU A 34 -4.86 -9.09 -2.35
CA GLU A 34 -5.84 -8.62 -3.32
C GLU A 34 -7.13 -8.15 -2.62
N GLY A 35 -7.57 -6.93 -2.91
CA GLY A 35 -8.74 -6.31 -2.29
C GLY A 35 -8.39 -5.49 -1.05
N ASP A 36 -9.29 -4.57 -0.69
CA ASP A 36 -9.13 -3.63 0.42
C ASP A 36 -10.39 -3.59 1.33
N SER A 37 -11.12 -4.70 1.37
CA SER A 37 -12.22 -4.90 2.34
C SER A 37 -11.70 -5.04 3.77
N ASP A 38 -12.55 -4.77 4.76
CA ASP A 38 -12.22 -4.96 6.18
C ASP A 38 -11.70 -6.39 6.47
N ASP A 39 -12.32 -7.40 5.86
CA ASP A 39 -11.88 -8.80 5.99
C ASP A 39 -10.47 -9.01 5.44
N THR A 40 -10.09 -8.32 4.36
CA THR A 40 -8.74 -8.41 3.79
C THR A 40 -7.73 -7.70 4.67
N LEU A 41 -8.07 -6.47 5.09
CA LEU A 41 -7.17 -5.62 5.86
C LEU A 41 -6.86 -6.18 7.26
N ALA A 42 -7.79 -6.96 7.83
CA ALA A 42 -7.56 -7.69 9.08
C ALA A 42 -6.38 -8.68 9.03
N PHE A 43 -5.92 -9.06 7.83
CA PHE A 43 -4.79 -9.99 7.63
C PHE A 43 -3.54 -9.33 7.05
N GLY A 44 -3.59 -8.09 6.57
CA GLY A 44 -2.48 -7.48 5.86
C GLY A 44 -2.81 -6.15 5.19
N LEU A 45 -1.90 -5.71 4.31
CA LEU A 45 -2.19 -4.59 3.42
C LEU A 45 -3.08 -5.07 2.28
N GLY A 46 -3.95 -4.20 1.79
CA GLY A 46 -4.90 -4.54 0.72
C GLY A 46 -4.68 -3.67 -0.51
N ARG A 47 -4.44 -4.29 -1.66
CA ARG A 47 -4.41 -3.59 -2.96
C ARG A 47 -5.84 -3.34 -3.43
N SER A 48 -6.20 -2.09 -3.65
CA SER A 48 -7.53 -1.75 -4.15
C SER A 48 -7.74 -2.29 -5.57
N SER A 49 -8.85 -2.99 -5.79
CA SER A 49 -9.21 -3.53 -7.11
C SER A 49 -9.60 -2.45 -8.13
N ALA A 50 -9.91 -1.24 -7.67
CA ALA A 50 -10.11 -0.06 -8.51
C ALA A 50 -8.79 0.56 -9.02
N GLY A 51 -7.67 0.23 -8.38
CA GLY A 51 -6.34 0.68 -8.77
C GLY A 51 -5.64 -0.31 -9.70
N TYR A 52 -4.47 0.11 -10.19
CA TYR A 52 -3.65 -0.63 -11.12
C TYR A 52 -2.67 -1.59 -10.42
N LEU A 53 -2.06 -2.51 -11.17
CA LEU A 53 -0.84 -3.19 -10.75
C LEU A 53 0.37 -2.29 -11.01
N PRO A 54 1.48 -2.42 -10.27
CA PRO A 54 2.66 -1.56 -10.47
C PRO A 54 3.38 -1.78 -11.81
N SER A 55 3.11 -2.92 -12.48
CA SER A 55 3.50 -3.20 -13.86
C SER A 55 2.71 -2.42 -14.90
N ASP A 56 1.51 -1.96 -14.53
CA ASP A 56 0.62 -1.19 -15.38
C ASP A 56 0.92 0.30 -15.13
N SER A 57 0.89 1.13 -16.17
CA SER A 57 1.27 2.55 -16.10
C SER A 57 0.22 3.45 -15.41
N GLY A 58 -0.26 3.09 -14.21
CA GLY A 58 -1.33 3.82 -13.52
C GLY A 58 -1.20 3.86 -11.99
N THR A 59 -2.17 4.50 -11.35
CA THR A 59 -2.19 4.68 -9.89
C THR A 59 -2.40 3.34 -9.19
N VAL A 60 -1.40 2.90 -8.43
CA VAL A 60 -1.52 1.79 -7.48
C VAL A 60 -2.08 2.33 -6.16
N VAL A 61 -3.08 1.67 -5.58
CA VAL A 61 -3.63 2.04 -4.26
C VAL A 61 -3.49 0.85 -3.31
N ILE A 62 -2.82 1.09 -2.18
CA ILE A 62 -2.65 0.10 -1.12
C ILE A 62 -3.21 0.69 0.18
N SER A 63 -4.20 0.01 0.73
CA SER A 63 -4.87 0.35 1.97
C SER A 63 -4.28 -0.43 3.14
N ALA A 64 -4.27 0.18 4.31
CA ALA A 64 -3.82 -0.40 5.56
C ALA A 64 -4.89 -0.15 6.63
N ASP A 65 -5.18 -1.14 7.47
CA ASP A 65 -5.98 -0.90 8.66
C ASP A 65 -5.17 -0.22 9.77
N GLU A 66 -5.83 0.03 10.89
CA GLU A 66 -5.23 0.70 12.05
C GLU A 66 -4.11 -0.07 12.76
N HIS A 67 -3.98 -1.38 12.53
CA HIS A 67 -2.88 -2.17 13.09
C HIS A 67 -1.57 -1.83 12.39
N PHE A 68 -1.62 -1.30 11.17
CA PHE A 68 -0.47 -0.92 10.35
C PHE A 68 -0.08 0.56 10.52
N ASN A 69 0.33 0.93 11.73
CA ASN A 69 0.74 2.30 12.08
C ASN A 69 2.06 2.78 11.43
N PHE A 70 2.71 1.97 10.57
CA PHE A 70 3.99 2.33 9.96
C PHE A 70 3.88 3.60 9.10
N LEU A 71 2.71 3.89 8.53
CA LEU A 71 2.48 5.09 7.72
C LEU A 71 2.78 6.38 8.51
N GLN A 72 2.60 6.37 9.84
CA GLN A 72 2.94 7.50 10.72
C GLN A 72 4.43 7.85 10.73
N SER A 73 5.27 6.87 10.46
CA SER A 73 6.73 7.01 10.55
C SER A 73 7.37 7.45 9.23
N LEU A 74 6.60 7.39 8.14
CA LEU A 74 7.07 7.73 6.80
C LEU A 74 7.21 9.24 6.64
N THR A 75 8.19 9.63 5.82
CA THR A 75 8.55 11.02 5.56
C THR A 75 8.76 11.25 4.06
N LEU A 76 8.77 12.52 3.64
CA LEU A 76 9.08 12.86 2.24
C LEU A 76 10.43 12.28 1.83
N ASN A 77 10.50 11.81 0.58
CA ASN A 77 11.64 11.15 -0.05
C ASN A 77 11.98 9.75 0.50
N ASP A 78 11.21 9.19 1.43
CA ASP A 78 11.36 7.77 1.73
C ASP A 78 10.98 6.93 0.50
N GLN A 79 11.71 5.84 0.33
CA GLN A 79 11.47 4.89 -0.74
C GLN A 79 10.48 3.82 -0.30
N VAL A 80 9.55 3.50 -1.19
CA VAL A 80 8.65 2.36 -1.09
C VAL A 80 8.93 1.47 -2.30
N VAL A 81 9.21 0.20 -2.06
CA VAL A 81 9.49 -0.77 -3.12
C VAL A 81 8.36 -1.77 -3.15
N LEU A 82 7.74 -1.95 -4.31
CA LEU A 82 6.78 -3.03 -4.56
C LEU A 82 7.46 -4.12 -5.36
N SER A 83 7.22 -5.38 -4.99
CA SER A 83 7.70 -6.53 -5.73
C SER A 83 6.53 -7.44 -6.09
N ASP A 84 6.49 -7.90 -7.34
CA ASP A 84 5.48 -8.85 -7.79
C ASP A 84 6.02 -10.30 -7.77
N PRO A 85 5.13 -11.32 -7.79
CA PRO A 85 5.54 -12.73 -7.82
C PRO A 85 6.28 -13.15 -9.10
N MET A 86 6.22 -12.34 -10.17
CA MET A 86 6.90 -12.57 -11.44
C MET A 86 8.35 -12.03 -11.44
N GLY A 87 8.79 -11.42 -10.33
CA GLY A 87 10.12 -10.87 -10.16
C GLY A 87 10.26 -9.41 -10.59
N GLY A 88 9.15 -8.71 -10.87
CA GLY A 88 9.15 -7.27 -11.07
C GLY A 88 9.44 -6.52 -9.77
N GLU A 89 10.27 -5.48 -9.85
CA GLU A 89 10.57 -4.58 -8.73
C GLU A 89 10.29 -3.13 -9.16
N PHE A 90 9.50 -2.42 -8.37
CA PHE A 90 8.99 -1.09 -8.69
C PHE A 90 9.28 -0.14 -7.53
N CYS A 91 10.15 0.83 -7.77
CA CYS A 91 10.59 1.79 -6.76
C CYS A 91 9.78 3.08 -6.84
N TYR A 92 9.32 3.57 -5.70
CA TYR A 92 8.59 4.83 -5.57
C TYR A 92 9.25 5.72 -4.52
N SER A 93 9.20 7.04 -4.70
CA SER A 93 9.64 8.04 -3.73
C SER A 93 8.44 8.83 -3.22
N ILE A 94 8.28 8.94 -1.90
CA ILE A 94 7.20 9.73 -1.30
C ILE A 94 7.37 11.21 -1.66
N THR A 95 6.33 11.80 -2.25
CA THR A 95 6.32 13.21 -2.69
C THR A 95 5.28 14.04 -1.95
N HIS A 96 4.24 13.41 -1.39
CA HIS A 96 3.17 14.13 -0.71
C HIS A 96 2.52 13.31 0.40
N MET A 97 2.00 13.99 1.41
CA MET A 97 1.25 13.40 2.52
C MET A 97 0.09 14.32 2.85
N ASP A 98 -1.12 13.77 2.94
CA ASP A 98 -2.34 14.55 3.11
C ASP A 98 -3.37 13.84 4.00
N ILE A 99 -4.33 14.60 4.50
CA ILE A 99 -5.52 14.08 5.19
C ILE A 99 -6.75 14.51 4.39
N ILE A 100 -7.50 13.54 3.87
CA ILE A 100 -8.71 13.80 3.09
C ILE A 100 -9.96 13.27 3.79
N ASP A 101 -11.13 13.78 3.41
CA ASP A 101 -12.43 13.33 3.90
C ASP A 101 -13.18 12.58 2.80
N LEU A 102 -13.33 11.25 2.93
CA LEU A 102 -14.06 10.43 1.94
C LEU A 102 -15.58 10.69 1.92
N ALA A 103 -16.14 11.43 2.88
CA ALA A 103 -17.54 11.85 2.80
C ALA A 103 -17.77 12.90 1.69
N ASN A 104 -16.72 13.64 1.33
CA ASN A 104 -16.77 14.78 0.41
C ASN A 104 -15.81 14.65 -0.78
N SER A 105 -14.98 13.62 -0.81
CA SER A 105 -13.94 13.40 -1.83
C SER A 105 -13.71 11.92 -2.07
N THR A 106 -12.93 11.60 -3.10
CA THR A 106 -12.54 10.23 -3.45
C THR A 106 -11.02 10.11 -3.51
N ILE A 107 -10.50 8.89 -3.40
CA ILE A 107 -9.12 8.62 -3.79
C ILE A 107 -9.09 8.64 -5.32
N ASP A 108 -8.44 9.66 -5.89
CA ASP A 108 -8.28 9.74 -7.34
C ASP A 108 -7.41 8.58 -7.85
N ILE A 109 -7.70 8.04 -9.02
CA ILE A 109 -6.96 6.95 -9.67
C ILE A 109 -6.84 7.33 -11.15
N TYR A 110 -5.63 7.25 -11.71
CA TYR A 110 -5.33 7.67 -13.07
C TYR A 110 -4.70 6.51 -13.87
N GLU A 111 -5.05 6.42 -15.16
CA GLU A 111 -4.61 5.36 -16.10
C GLU A 111 -3.20 5.56 -16.67
N ASP A 112 -2.62 6.77 -16.53
CA ASP A 112 -1.33 7.17 -17.12
C ASP A 112 -0.41 7.90 -16.13
N VAL A 113 -0.56 7.63 -14.84
CA VAL A 113 0.25 8.24 -13.78
C VAL A 113 0.85 7.12 -12.94
N ASP A 114 2.14 6.87 -13.12
CA ASP A 114 2.93 5.93 -12.31
C ASP A 114 3.12 6.45 -10.87
N GLU A 115 2.06 6.38 -10.08
CA GLU A 115 2.02 6.76 -8.67
C GLU A 115 1.54 5.61 -7.79
N LEU A 116 2.00 5.65 -6.54
CA LEU A 116 1.53 4.80 -5.46
C LEU A 116 0.83 5.67 -4.41
N LYS A 117 -0.37 5.27 -4.02
CA LYS A 117 -1.12 5.83 -2.90
C LYS A 117 -1.20 4.83 -1.77
N LEU A 118 -0.61 5.17 -0.61
CA LEU A 118 -0.80 4.42 0.63
C LEU A 118 -1.90 5.11 1.44
N VAL A 119 -2.91 4.35 1.84
CA VAL A 119 -4.14 4.88 2.47
C VAL A 119 -4.38 4.21 3.81
N SER A 120 -4.67 4.99 4.84
CA SER A 120 -5.06 4.50 6.17
C SER A 120 -6.18 5.37 6.75
N ALA A 121 -6.93 4.83 7.72
CA ALA A 121 -7.83 5.63 8.55
C ALA A 121 -7.07 6.75 9.30
N TRP A 122 -7.75 7.88 9.52
CA TRP A 122 -7.26 8.98 10.33
C TRP A 122 -8.36 9.46 11.31
N PRO A 123 -8.02 9.85 12.56
CA PRO A 123 -6.70 9.83 13.17
C PRO A 123 -6.21 8.40 13.46
N PHE A 124 -4.89 8.25 13.54
CA PHE A 124 -4.29 6.96 13.86
C PHE A 124 -4.68 6.45 15.26
N GLY A 125 -4.70 5.12 15.43
CA GLY A 125 -5.03 4.47 16.71
C GLY A 125 -6.47 4.64 17.18
N SER A 126 -7.39 4.94 16.24
CA SER A 126 -8.79 5.22 16.54
C SER A 126 -9.72 4.11 16.06
N ALA A 127 -9.44 2.87 16.49
CA ALA A 127 -10.20 1.62 16.22
C ALA A 127 -11.71 1.76 16.20
N ASN A 128 -12.22 2.61 17.10
CA ASN A 128 -13.64 2.74 17.37
C ASN A 128 -14.24 4.04 16.80
N ALA A 129 -13.44 4.85 16.09
CA ALA A 129 -13.90 6.07 15.47
C ALA A 129 -14.42 5.76 14.06
N GLN A 130 -15.74 5.85 13.87
CA GLN A 130 -16.33 5.82 12.55
C GLN A 130 -15.99 7.12 11.83
N THR A 131 -14.86 7.13 11.12
CA THR A 131 -14.27 8.28 10.46
C THR A 131 -14.20 8.06 8.96
N SER A 132 -14.64 9.05 8.20
CA SER A 132 -14.41 9.15 6.76
C SER A 132 -13.02 9.71 6.43
N MET A 133 -12.30 10.21 7.44
CA MET A 133 -10.98 10.81 7.22
C MET A 133 -9.95 9.73 6.91
N ARG A 134 -9.08 10.02 5.94
CA ARG A 134 -8.00 9.14 5.52
C ARG A 134 -6.69 9.90 5.48
N TYR A 135 -5.65 9.28 6.00
CA TYR A 135 -4.27 9.69 5.75
C TYR A 135 -3.81 9.07 4.43
N VAL A 136 -3.34 9.90 3.51
CA VAL A 136 -2.96 9.49 2.16
C VAL A 136 -1.53 9.93 1.90
N ILE A 137 -0.66 8.97 1.66
CA ILE A 137 0.71 9.21 1.18
C ILE A 137 0.70 8.99 -0.33
N LYS A 138 1.24 9.96 -1.09
CA LYS A 138 1.46 9.84 -2.52
C LYS A 138 2.96 9.68 -2.78
N ALA A 139 3.33 8.71 -3.60
CA ALA A 139 4.69 8.45 -4.01
C ALA A 139 4.75 8.30 -5.54
N MET A 140 5.74 8.91 -6.17
CA MET A 140 5.94 8.81 -7.61
C MET A 140 6.95 7.71 -7.92
N LYS A 141 6.71 6.93 -8.98
CA LYS A 141 7.66 5.91 -9.44
C LYS A 141 8.98 6.57 -9.83
N ILE A 142 10.07 5.92 -9.46
CA ILE A 142 11.42 6.35 -9.80
C ILE A 142 11.79 5.58 -11.06
N ASP A 143 11.81 6.28 -12.19
CA ASP A 143 12.37 5.72 -13.41
C ASP A 143 13.86 5.48 -13.18
N THR A 144 14.27 4.22 -13.29
CA THR A 144 15.70 3.92 -13.37
C THR A 144 16.16 4.38 -14.74
N LEU A 145 16.70 5.60 -14.82
CA LEU A 145 17.51 6.00 -15.96
C LEU A 145 18.68 5.02 -16.04
N ILE A 146 18.59 4.06 -16.96
CA ILE A 146 19.77 3.32 -17.41
C ILE A 146 20.68 4.38 -18.04
N LEU A 147 21.71 4.81 -17.31
CA LEU A 147 22.87 5.44 -17.93
C LEU A 147 23.43 4.41 -18.91
N SER A 148 23.17 4.63 -20.19
CA SER A 148 23.78 3.88 -21.31
C SER A 148 25.16 4.43 -21.64
#